data_AF-A0A3N5PYB1-F1
#
_entry.id   AF-A0A3N5PYB1-F1
#
_cell.length_a   1.000
_cell.length_b   1.000
_cell.length_c   1.000
_cell.angle_alpha   90.00
_cell.angle_beta   90.00
_cell.angle_gamma   90.00
#
_symmetry.space_group_name_H-M   'P 1'
#
loop_
_entity.id
_entity.type
_entity.pdbx_description
1 polymer ?
#
loop_
_entity_poly.entity_id
_entity_poly.type
_entity_poly.pdbx_seq_one_letter_code
_entity_poly.pdbx_strand_id
1 'polypeptide(L)'
;MEDYMDKKQSADPKEKVLRKCGAFNTHPVTDALFKDNHFFDPRDLVQVKYEMLRKVHKEREPISHVAASFGFSRPAFYQTMGDFQREGIAGLLPRKRGPQGGHKLTHQVLEFIEENLAMDKPMTMSVLLDEVEKRFGVRVHRRSLERARRRREKKMPQIPKKAGRQKPKTMT
;
A
#
# COMPACT_ATOMS: atom_id res chain seq x y z
N MET A 1 9.24 12.95 -40.03
CA MET A 1 8.96 14.39 -40.07
C MET A 1 7.89 14.61 -39.02
N GLU A 2 8.36 14.74 -37.77
CA GLU A 2 8.55 16.02 -37.06
C GLU A 2 7.31 16.28 -36.22
N ASP A 3 7.44 16.04 -34.91
CA ASP A 3 6.66 16.62 -33.79
C ASP A 3 6.43 15.66 -32.61
N TYR A 4 7.48 14.99 -32.15
CA TYR A 4 7.57 14.70 -30.70
C TYR A 4 8.45 15.76 -30.06
N MET A 5 7.93 16.99 -30.13
CA MET A 5 8.51 18.23 -29.65
C MET A 5 9.00 18.12 -28.20
N ASP A 6 10.27 18.48 -28.05
CA ASP A 6 10.87 19.10 -26.89
C ASP A 6 9.89 20.07 -26.20
N LYS A 7 9.35 19.68 -25.04
CA LYS A 7 8.52 20.55 -24.20
C LYS A 7 9.15 20.68 -22.83
N LYS A 8 9.91 21.76 -22.68
CA LYS A 8 10.36 22.31 -21.40
C LYS A 8 9.14 22.72 -20.54
N GLN A 9 8.99 22.03 -19.41
CA GLN A 9 8.43 22.51 -18.13
C GLN A 9 6.99 23.06 -18.11
N SER A 10 6.03 22.27 -18.57
CA SER A 10 4.77 22.12 -17.82
C SER A 10 4.88 20.81 -17.04
N ALA A 11 4.62 20.79 -15.73
CA ALA A 11 4.78 19.58 -14.92
C ALA A 11 4.12 18.37 -15.60
N ASP A 12 4.97 17.44 -16.09
CA ASP A 12 4.63 16.37 -17.02
C ASP A 12 3.38 15.63 -16.50
N PRO A 13 2.27 15.59 -17.28
CA PRO A 13 1.05 14.89 -16.89
C PRO A 13 1.30 13.44 -16.46
N LYS A 14 2.23 12.74 -17.14
CA LYS A 14 2.59 11.36 -16.82
C LYS A 14 3.29 11.28 -15.47
N GLU A 15 4.26 12.15 -15.21
CA GLU A 15 4.94 12.21 -13.91
C GLU A 15 3.96 12.44 -12.76
N LYS A 16 3.01 13.37 -12.91
CA LYS A 16 1.96 13.61 -11.89
C LYS A 16 1.16 12.35 -11.59
N VAL A 17 0.76 11.62 -12.62
CA VAL A 17 0.00 10.37 -12.47
C VAL A 17 0.86 9.30 -11.79
N LEU A 18 2.09 9.11 -12.23
CA LEU A 18 3.05 8.16 -11.65
C LEU A 18 3.30 8.45 -10.18
N ARG A 19 3.48 9.72 -9.81
CA ARG A 19 3.63 10.13 -8.39
C ARG A 19 2.37 9.85 -7.59
N LYS A 20 1.19 10.15 -8.14
CA LYS A 20 -0.11 9.93 -7.47
C LYS A 20 -0.37 8.45 -7.18
N CYS A 21 0.00 7.54 -8.10
CA CYS A 21 -0.15 6.10 -7.89
C CYS A 21 1.07 5.44 -7.24
N GLY A 22 2.12 6.20 -6.92
CA GLY A 22 3.36 5.71 -6.30
C GLY A 22 4.30 4.96 -7.25
N ALA A 23 4.02 4.97 -8.56
CA ALA A 23 4.79 4.28 -9.59
C ALA A 23 5.87 5.18 -10.23
N PHE A 24 6.13 6.37 -9.67
CA PHE A 24 7.25 7.20 -10.09
C PHE A 24 8.57 6.59 -9.60
N ASN A 25 9.45 6.26 -10.54
CA ASN A 25 10.76 5.73 -10.24
C ASN A 25 11.71 6.84 -9.76
N THR A 26 12.33 6.63 -8.61
CA THR A 26 13.36 7.52 -8.04
C THR A 26 14.76 6.93 -8.16
N HIS A 27 14.90 5.70 -8.68
CA HIS A 27 16.18 5.04 -8.85
C HIS A 27 16.83 5.46 -10.17
N PRO A 28 18.16 5.70 -10.21
CA PRO A 28 18.85 6.01 -11.44
C PRO A 28 18.83 4.80 -12.38
N VAL A 29 18.46 5.01 -13.64
CA VAL A 29 18.51 4.00 -14.70
C VAL A 29 19.59 4.41 -15.68
N THR A 30 20.64 3.62 -15.80
CA THR A 30 21.81 3.90 -16.66
C THR A 30 21.89 2.97 -17.87
N ASP A 31 21.03 1.95 -17.91
CA ASP A 31 20.91 0.98 -18.99
C ASP A 31 20.64 1.67 -20.34
N ALA A 32 21.32 1.21 -21.39
CA ALA A 32 21.25 1.81 -22.73
C ALA A 32 19.84 1.79 -23.32
N LEU A 33 19.02 0.79 -22.95
CA LEU A 33 17.64 0.67 -23.40
C LEU A 33 16.81 1.94 -23.12
N PHE A 34 17.08 2.63 -22.01
CA PHE A 34 16.38 3.84 -21.58
C PHE A 34 17.03 5.15 -22.07
N LYS A 35 18.18 5.07 -22.74
CA LYS A 35 18.87 6.22 -23.33
C LYS A 35 18.56 6.35 -24.82
N ASP A 36 18.52 5.21 -25.51
CA ASP A 36 18.56 5.18 -26.98
C ASP A 36 17.16 5.11 -27.60
N ASN A 37 16.09 5.05 -26.80
CA ASN A 37 14.74 4.86 -27.29
C ASN A 37 13.67 5.58 -26.44
N HIS A 38 12.93 6.49 -27.08
CA HIS A 38 11.87 7.31 -26.47
C HIS A 38 10.67 6.53 -25.93
N PHE A 39 10.51 5.25 -26.29
CA PHE A 39 9.44 4.40 -25.76
C PHE A 39 9.68 4.02 -24.29
N PHE A 40 10.94 3.90 -23.86
CA PHE A 40 11.30 3.51 -22.50
C PHE A 40 11.47 4.75 -21.62
N ASP A 41 10.65 4.85 -20.58
CA ASP A 41 10.66 5.99 -19.66
C ASP A 41 11.31 5.58 -18.34
N PRO A 42 12.51 6.12 -17.99
CA PRO A 42 13.19 5.74 -16.76
C PRO A 42 12.45 6.20 -15.51
N ARG A 43 11.41 7.04 -15.65
CA ARG A 43 10.56 7.51 -14.55
C ARG A 43 9.39 6.57 -14.25
N ASP A 44 9.09 5.61 -15.13
CA ASP A 44 8.01 4.64 -14.93
C ASP A 44 8.55 3.38 -14.21
N LEU A 45 8.29 3.27 -12.91
CA LEU A 45 8.82 2.18 -12.08
C LEU A 45 8.37 0.79 -12.57
N VAL A 46 7.15 0.68 -13.12
CA VAL A 46 6.62 -0.61 -13.58
C VAL A 46 7.34 -1.03 -14.86
N GLN A 47 7.53 -0.11 -15.79
CA GLN A 47 8.28 -0.35 -17.02
C GLN A 47 9.73 -0.72 -16.72
N VAL A 48 10.40 0.06 -15.85
CA VAL A 48 11.79 -0.20 -15.44
C VAL A 48 11.93 -1.59 -14.83
N LYS A 49 11.05 -1.99 -13.92
CA LYS A 49 11.08 -3.34 -13.33
C LYS A 49 10.84 -4.44 -14.36
N TYR A 50 9.87 -4.25 -15.26
CA TYR A 50 9.57 -5.23 -16.30
C TYR A 50 10.78 -5.43 -17.23
N GLU A 51 11.37 -4.34 -17.71
CA GLU A 51 12.52 -4.40 -18.62
C GLU A 51 13.76 -4.99 -17.95
N MET A 52 13.97 -4.71 -16.66
CA MET A 52 15.03 -5.36 -15.87
C MET A 52 14.87 -6.89 -15.86
N LEU A 53 13.65 -7.38 -15.60
CA LEU A 53 13.36 -8.82 -15.62
C LEU A 53 13.47 -9.42 -17.03
N ARG A 54 12.91 -8.73 -18.03
CA ARG A 54 12.97 -9.15 -19.44
C ARG A 54 14.41 -9.30 -19.90
N LYS A 55 15.28 -8.33 -19.60
CA LYS A 55 16.68 -8.32 -20.01
C LYS A 55 17.43 -9.53 -19.45
N VAL A 56 17.34 -9.80 -18.14
CA VAL A 56 17.95 -11.01 -17.57
C VAL A 56 17.42 -12.29 -18.22
N HIS A 57 16.11 -12.37 -18.46
CA HIS A 57 15.49 -13.59 -18.98
C HIS A 57 15.79 -13.82 -20.48
N LYS A 58 15.75 -12.77 -21.30
CA LYS A 58 15.91 -12.84 -22.76
C LYS A 58 17.36 -12.72 -23.22
N GLU A 59 18.14 -11.85 -22.57
CA GLU A 59 19.52 -11.56 -22.96
C GLU A 59 20.53 -12.36 -22.12
N ARG A 60 20.06 -13.10 -21.09
CA ARG A 60 20.87 -13.97 -20.21
C ARG A 60 22.05 -13.24 -19.55
N GLU A 61 21.93 -11.93 -19.38
CA GLU A 61 22.94 -11.12 -18.71
C GLU A 61 23.01 -11.40 -17.20
N PRO A 62 24.18 -11.16 -16.56
CA PRO A 62 24.33 -11.36 -15.13
C PRO A 62 23.38 -10.49 -14.31
N ILE A 63 22.61 -11.11 -13.41
CA ILE A 63 21.62 -10.43 -12.54
C ILE A 63 22.22 -9.23 -11.80
N SER A 64 23.46 -9.34 -11.28
CA SER A 64 24.11 -8.22 -10.58
C SER A 64 24.33 -7.01 -11.47
N HIS A 65 24.73 -7.25 -12.72
CA HIS A 65 24.99 -6.18 -13.67
C HIS A 65 23.69 -5.47 -14.06
N VAL A 66 22.69 -6.25 -14.46
CA VAL A 66 21.39 -5.72 -14.88
C VAL A 66 20.66 -5.03 -13.72
N ALA A 67 20.63 -5.64 -12.53
CA ALA A 67 19.99 -4.99 -11.38
C ALA A 67 20.64 -3.61 -11.09
N ALA A 68 21.98 -3.54 -11.14
CA ALA A 68 22.70 -2.30 -10.92
C ALA A 68 22.45 -1.25 -12.03
N SER A 69 22.41 -1.64 -13.32
CA SER A 69 22.13 -0.70 -14.42
C SER A 69 20.71 -0.14 -14.37
N PHE A 70 19.77 -0.85 -13.73
CA PHE A 70 18.40 -0.40 -13.48
C PHE A 70 18.22 0.28 -12.11
N GLY A 71 19.28 0.44 -11.32
CA GLY A 71 19.24 1.13 -10.03
C GLY A 71 18.70 0.30 -8.86
N PHE A 72 18.67 -1.03 -8.98
CA PHE A 72 18.21 -1.98 -7.97
C PHE A 72 19.35 -2.84 -7.40
N SER A 73 19.12 -3.37 -6.20
CA SER A 73 19.98 -4.39 -5.60
C SER A 73 19.57 -5.80 -6.04
N ARG A 74 20.47 -6.77 -5.91
CA ARG A 74 20.15 -8.20 -6.18
C ARG A 74 18.95 -8.70 -5.35
N PRO A 75 18.83 -8.42 -4.04
CA PRO A 75 17.63 -8.81 -3.29
C PRO A 75 16.34 -8.18 -3.86
N ALA A 76 16.39 -6.92 -4.28
CA ALA A 76 15.23 -6.25 -4.89
C ALA A 76 14.84 -6.89 -6.24
N PHE A 77 15.82 -7.36 -7.03
CA PHE A 77 15.56 -8.14 -8.23
C PHE A 77 14.78 -9.43 -7.92
N TYR A 78 15.26 -10.25 -6.97
CA TYR A 78 14.58 -11.51 -6.63
C TYR A 78 13.18 -11.30 -6.08
N GLN A 79 12.99 -10.28 -5.23
CA GLN A 79 11.66 -9.90 -4.75
C GLN A 79 10.74 -9.52 -5.92
N THR A 80 11.21 -8.67 -6.82
CA THR A 80 10.45 -8.22 -8.00
C THR A 80 10.12 -9.38 -8.94
N MET A 81 11.07 -10.29 -9.15
CA MET A 81 10.86 -11.49 -9.96
C MET A 81 9.81 -12.42 -9.34
N GLY A 82 9.88 -12.65 -8.03
CA GLY A 82 8.88 -13.46 -7.31
C GLY A 82 7.48 -12.83 -7.32
N ASP A 83 7.39 -11.50 -7.19
CA ASP A 83 6.11 -10.79 -7.28
C ASP A 83 5.53 -10.86 -8.70
N PHE A 84 6.38 -10.72 -9.73
CA PHE A 84 5.96 -10.85 -11.12
C PHE A 84 5.51 -12.28 -11.47
N GLN A 85 6.23 -13.31 -11.00
CA GLN A 85 5.85 -14.70 -11.26
C GLN A 85 4.49 -15.07 -10.62
N ARG A 86 4.19 -14.50 -9.46
CA ARG A 86 2.95 -14.78 -8.72
C ARG A 86 1.75 -13.99 -9.21
N GLU A 87 1.94 -12.74 -9.62
CA GLU A 87 0.85 -11.78 -9.87
C GLU A 87 0.95 -11.09 -11.24
N GLY A 88 1.92 -11.45 -12.07
CA GLY A 88 2.18 -10.80 -13.35
C GLY A 88 2.57 -9.33 -13.18
N ILE A 89 2.18 -8.50 -14.15
CA ILE A 89 2.45 -7.04 -14.13
C ILE A 89 1.85 -6.37 -12.88
N ALA A 90 0.74 -6.86 -12.35
CA ALA A 90 0.15 -6.31 -11.13
C ALA A 90 1.08 -6.44 -9.92
N GLY A 91 1.93 -7.47 -9.87
CA GLY A 91 2.94 -7.65 -8.83
C GLY A 91 4.06 -6.61 -8.86
N LEU A 92 4.26 -5.92 -9.99
CA LEU A 92 5.28 -4.86 -10.12
C LEU A 92 4.83 -3.52 -9.53
N LEU A 93 3.51 -3.34 -9.36
CA LEU A 93 2.93 -2.12 -8.84
C LEU A 93 3.34 -1.87 -7.38
N PRO A 94 3.55 -0.60 -7.00
CA PRO A 94 3.81 -0.23 -5.61
C PRO A 94 2.64 -0.63 -4.72
N ARG A 95 2.90 -1.49 -3.74
CA ARG A 95 1.92 -1.80 -2.69
C ARG A 95 1.86 -0.65 -1.69
N LYS A 96 0.67 -0.36 -1.16
CA LYS A 96 0.52 0.58 -0.04
C LYS A 96 1.38 0.09 1.13
N ARG A 97 2.50 0.78 1.37
CA ARG A 97 3.34 0.55 2.54
C ARG A 97 2.66 1.19 3.75
N GLY A 98 2.38 0.36 4.75
CA GLY A 98 1.83 0.78 6.04
C GLY A 98 1.74 -0.44 6.96
N PRO A 99 1.70 -0.26 8.29
CA PRO A 99 1.50 -1.38 9.20
C PRO A 99 0.21 -2.10 8.81
N GLN A 100 0.29 -3.38 8.42
CA GLN A 100 -0.88 -4.17 7.99
C GLN A 100 -1.89 -4.44 9.12
N GLY A 101 -1.57 -4.04 10.35
CA GLY A 101 -2.43 -4.08 11.51
C GLY A 101 -1.68 -3.51 12.70
N GLY A 102 -2.40 -3.16 13.77
CA GLY A 102 -1.74 -2.97 15.06
C GLY A 102 -1.30 -4.33 15.55
N HIS A 103 -0.02 -4.70 15.39
CA HIS A 103 0.53 -5.98 15.87
C HIS A 103 0.31 -6.22 17.38
N LYS A 104 0.01 -5.15 18.13
CA LYS A 104 -0.32 -5.19 19.57
C LYS A 104 -1.82 -5.20 19.89
N LEU A 105 -2.67 -4.84 18.93
CA LEU A 105 -4.13 -4.76 19.08
C LEU A 105 -4.76 -5.68 18.05
N THR A 106 -4.48 -6.97 18.24
CA THR A 106 -5.08 -8.06 17.47
C THR A 106 -6.59 -8.13 17.75
N HIS A 107 -7.33 -8.90 16.94
CA HIS A 107 -8.77 -9.07 17.14
C HIS A 107 -9.10 -9.54 18.55
N GLN A 108 -8.38 -10.54 19.05
CA GLN A 108 -8.59 -11.12 20.38
C GLN A 108 -8.38 -10.11 21.51
N VAL A 109 -7.36 -9.24 21.40
CA VAL A 109 -7.12 -8.19 22.39
C VAL A 109 -8.23 -7.14 22.37
N LEU A 110 -8.72 -6.76 21.18
CA LEU A 110 -9.80 -5.80 21.04
C LEU A 110 -11.13 -6.34 21.57
N GLU A 111 -11.43 -7.60 21.29
CA GLU A 111 -12.63 -8.31 21.74
C GLU A 111 -12.66 -8.40 23.27
N PHE A 112 -11.57 -8.84 23.91
CA PHE A 112 -11.45 -8.85 25.36
C PHE A 112 -11.66 -7.46 25.99
N ILE A 113 -11.09 -6.42 25.38
CA ILE A 113 -11.25 -5.05 25.87
C ILE A 113 -12.70 -4.56 25.68
N GLU A 114 -13.37 -4.93 24.61
CA GLU A 114 -14.76 -4.54 24.34
C GLU A 114 -15.76 -5.29 25.22
N GLU A 115 -15.57 -6.59 25.41
CA GLU A 115 -16.35 -7.42 26.33
C GLU A 115 -16.32 -6.84 27.75
N ASN A 116 -15.13 -6.46 28.24
CA ASN A 116 -15.02 -5.87 29.57
C ASN A 116 -15.74 -4.52 29.69
N LEU A 117 -15.68 -3.69 28.64
CA LEU A 117 -16.40 -2.41 28.65
C LEU A 117 -17.92 -2.55 28.49
N ALA A 118 -18.41 -3.69 28.00
CA ALA A 118 -19.83 -3.99 27.87
C ALA A 118 -20.44 -4.60 29.14
N MET A 119 -19.63 -4.93 30.15
CA MET A 119 -20.10 -5.45 31.44
C MET A 119 -20.78 -4.33 32.25
N ASP A 120 -21.78 -4.70 33.07
CA ASP A 120 -22.50 -3.76 33.97
C ASP A 120 -21.57 -3.02 34.94
N LYS A 121 -20.42 -3.61 35.27
CA LYS A 121 -19.36 -3.00 36.08
C LYS A 121 -18.00 -3.17 35.39
N PRO A 122 -17.63 -2.25 34.46
CA PRO A 122 -16.38 -2.37 33.72
C PRO A 122 -15.18 -2.06 34.61
N MET A 123 -14.02 -2.63 34.28
CA MET A 123 -12.78 -2.28 34.96
C MET A 123 -12.35 -0.86 34.61
N THR A 124 -11.59 -0.21 35.49
CA THR A 124 -10.94 1.06 35.14
C THR A 124 -9.92 0.82 34.04
N MET A 125 -9.67 1.86 33.23
CA MET A 125 -8.84 1.71 32.03
C MET A 125 -7.41 1.25 32.33
N SER A 126 -6.84 1.67 33.46
CA SER A 126 -5.53 1.21 33.91
C SER A 126 -5.54 -0.28 34.23
N VAL A 127 -6.51 -0.75 35.01
CA VAL A 127 -6.64 -2.15 35.40
C VAL A 127 -6.89 -3.05 34.18
N LEU A 128 -7.72 -2.61 33.23
CA LEU A 128 -7.96 -3.37 32.00
C LEU A 128 -6.70 -3.48 31.13
N LEU A 129 -5.87 -2.43 31.05
CA LEU A 129 -4.61 -2.49 30.30
C LEU A 129 -3.55 -3.37 31.00
N ASP A 130 -3.51 -3.36 32.33
CA ASP A 130 -2.64 -4.26 33.10
C ASP A 130 -3.08 -5.73 32.91
N GLU A 131 -4.38 -5.99 32.84
CA GLU A 131 -4.92 -7.32 32.58
C GLU A 131 -4.65 -7.80 31.15
N VAL A 132 -4.66 -6.87 30.18
CA VAL A 132 -4.23 -7.16 28.80
C VAL A 132 -2.74 -7.54 28.75
N GLU A 133 -1.89 -6.83 29.50
CA GLU A 133 -0.47 -7.14 29.58
C GLU A 133 -0.23 -8.51 30.23
N LYS A 134 -0.95 -8.83 31.31
CA LYS A 134 -0.88 -10.16 31.95
C LYS A 134 -1.38 -11.29 31.07
N ARG A 135 -2.54 -11.12 30.42
CA ARG A 135 -3.23 -12.17 29.67
C ARG A 135 -2.66 -12.40 28.27
N PHE A 136 -2.19 -11.35 27.61
CA PHE A 136 -1.73 -11.41 26.22
C PHE A 136 -0.23 -11.10 26.05
N GLY A 137 0.48 -10.71 27.12
CA GLY A 137 1.91 -10.38 27.06
C GLY A 137 2.21 -9.11 26.28
N VAL A 138 1.20 -8.26 26.04
CA VAL A 138 1.32 -7.07 25.20
C VAL A 138 0.97 -5.82 25.99
N ARG A 139 1.96 -4.93 26.12
CA ARG A 139 1.73 -3.60 26.68
C ARG A 139 1.08 -2.68 25.65
N VAL A 140 -0.17 -2.30 25.92
CA VAL A 140 -0.98 -1.40 25.09
C VAL A 140 -1.12 -0.04 25.76
N HIS A 141 -0.81 1.02 25.03
CA HIS A 141 -1.05 2.38 25.52
C HIS A 141 -2.49 2.85 25.19
N ARG A 142 -3.14 3.60 26.08
CA ARG A 142 -4.50 4.16 25.89
C ARG A 142 -4.70 4.82 24.52
N ARG A 143 -3.78 5.71 24.11
CA ARG A 143 -3.80 6.33 22.77
C ARG A 143 -3.79 5.33 21.60
N SER A 144 -3.15 4.17 21.76
CA SER A 144 -3.15 3.11 20.75
C SER A 144 -4.50 2.42 20.65
N LEU A 145 -5.15 2.17 21.79
CA LEU A 145 -6.51 1.61 21.86
C LEU A 145 -7.54 2.56 21.21
N GLU A 146 -7.50 3.85 21.57
CA GLU A 146 -8.38 4.87 20.98
C GLU A 146 -8.21 4.95 19.45
N ARG A 147 -6.97 4.88 18.96
CA ARG A 147 -6.68 4.85 17.52
C ARG A 147 -7.17 3.57 16.84
N ALA A 148 -7.06 2.41 17.49
CA ALA A 148 -7.53 1.15 16.94
C ALA A 148 -9.05 1.11 16.83
N ARG A 149 -9.78 1.61 17.84
CA ARG A 149 -11.24 1.74 17.80
C ARG A 149 -11.72 2.64 16.67
N ARG A 150 -11.14 3.84 16.54
CA ARG A 150 -11.43 4.76 15.41
C ARG A 150 -11.15 4.14 14.04
N ARG A 151 -10.18 3.23 13.93
CA ARG A 151 -9.90 2.51 12.67
C ARG A 151 -10.95 1.43 12.39
N ARG A 152 -11.45 0.73 13.42
CA ARG A 152 -12.49 -0.30 13.27
C ARG A 152 -13.83 0.32 12.90
N GLU A 153 -14.21 1.43 13.54
CA GLU A 153 -15.39 2.22 13.19
C GLU A 153 -15.38 2.69 11.73
N LYS A 154 -14.22 3.09 11.20
CA LYS A 154 -14.07 3.47 9.78
C LYS A 154 -14.07 2.28 8.81
N LYS A 155 -13.78 1.06 9.28
CA LYS A 155 -13.78 -0.16 8.46
C LYS A 155 -15.15 -0.85 8.42
N MET A 156 -16.01 -0.60 9.41
CA MET A 156 -17.42 -1.03 9.34
C MET A 156 -18.18 -0.06 8.42
N PRO A 157 -18.73 -0.52 7.28
CA PRO A 157 -19.61 0.35 6.48
C PRO A 157 -20.78 0.76 7.37
N GLN A 158 -20.97 2.07 7.54
CA GLN A 158 -22.15 2.58 8.22
C GLN A 158 -23.38 2.16 7.42
N ILE A 159 -24.13 1.18 7.94
CA ILE A 159 -25.44 0.84 7.39
C ILE A 159 -26.33 2.08 7.62
N PRO A 160 -26.82 2.75 6.56
CA PRO A 160 -27.67 3.90 6.75
C PRO A 160 -28.95 3.45 7.48
N LYS A 161 -29.26 4.10 8.59
CA LYS A 161 -30.53 3.91 9.32
C LYS A 161 -31.68 4.18 8.34
N LYS A 162 -32.58 3.21 8.17
CA LYS A 162 -33.76 3.32 7.29
C LYS A 162 -34.51 4.61 7.59
N ALA A 163 -34.61 5.49 6.59
CA ALA A 163 -35.45 6.68 6.64
C ALA A 163 -36.92 6.26 6.88
N GLY A 164 -37.59 6.99 7.76
CA GLY A 164 -38.96 6.72 8.20
C GLY A 164 -39.97 6.68 7.04
N ARG A 165 -40.97 5.81 7.22
CA ARG A 165 -42.22 5.70 6.45
C ARG A 165 -42.73 7.06 5.95
N GLN A 166 -42.78 7.23 4.63
CA GLN A 166 -43.66 8.24 4.02
C GLN A 166 -45.10 7.74 4.11
N LYS A 167 -45.98 8.56 4.70
CA LYS A 167 -47.43 8.33 4.69
C LYS A 167 -47.97 8.57 3.28
N PRO A 168 -48.99 7.82 2.82
CA PRO A 168 -49.57 8.02 1.49
C PRO A 168 -50.34 9.34 1.44
N LYS A 169 -50.13 10.10 0.36
CA LYS A 169 -50.94 11.29 0.02
C LYS A 169 -52.29 10.80 -0.51
N THR A 170 -53.36 11.17 0.18
CA THR A 170 -54.73 11.10 -0.34
C THR A 170 -54.89 12.12 -1.47
N MET A 171 -55.30 11.67 -2.65
CA MET A 171 -55.81 12.52 -3.72
C MET A 171 -57.27 12.88 -3.44
N THR A 172 -57.58 14.17 -3.48
CA THR A 172 -58.91 14.71 -3.79
C THR A 172 -58.68 15.93 -4.64
#